data_AF-A0A8S3GKR8-F1
#
_entry.id   AF-A0A8S3GKR8-F1
#
_cell.length_a   1.000
_cell.length_b   1.000
_cell.length_c   1.000
_cell.angle_alpha   90.00
_cell.angle_beta   90.00
_cell.angle_gamma   90.00
#
_symmetry.space_group_name_H-M   'P 1'
#
loop_
_entity.id
_entity.type
_entity.pdbx_description
1 polymer ?
#
loop_
_entity_poly.entity_id
_entity_poly.type
_entity_poly.pdbx_seq_one_letter_code
_entity_poly.pdbx_strand_id
1 'polypeptide(L)'
;LISIGQNFSLIVDRSYTRFINNRGIRTYMNTSEMDGLYISGLPKELTARAVQLWHIREATSFKGCMHALYINDESINFANVDYRHKILPGCVKNSLNELSCAATTCQHGRCELDGFTYICKCFDGF
;
A
#
# COMPACT_ATOMS: atom_id res chain seq x y z
N LEU A 1 -8.10 -11.82 0.00
CA LEU A 1 -9.40 -11.60 -0.66
C LEU A 1 -9.54 -12.66 -1.73
N ILE A 2 -10.67 -13.33 -1.83
CA ILE A 2 -10.97 -14.32 -2.86
C ILE A 2 -12.20 -13.83 -3.61
N SER A 3 -12.17 -13.85 -4.94
CA SER A 3 -13.29 -13.47 -5.80
C SER A 3 -13.66 -14.63 -6.71
N ILE A 4 -14.91 -15.07 -6.67
CA ILE A 4 -15.44 -16.13 -7.53
C ILE A 4 -16.78 -15.62 -8.09
N GLY A 5 -16.77 -15.27 -9.37
CA GLY A 5 -17.89 -14.58 -10.00
C GLY A 5 -18.24 -13.29 -9.25
N GLN A 6 -19.50 -13.13 -8.87
CA GLN A 6 -19.97 -11.96 -8.12
C GLN A 6 -19.71 -12.05 -6.61
N ASN A 7 -19.14 -13.14 -6.09
CA ASN A 7 -18.93 -13.33 -4.65
C ASN A 7 -17.49 -12.99 -4.25
N PHE A 8 -17.36 -12.17 -3.21
CA PHE A 8 -16.09 -11.74 -2.64
C PHE A 8 -16.01 -12.21 -1.20
N SER A 9 -14.90 -12.85 -0.83
CA SER A 9 -14.64 -13.37 0.51
C SER A 9 -13.35 -12.78 1.08
N LEU A 10 -13.42 -12.21 2.27
CA LEU A 10 -12.29 -11.67 3.02
C LEU A 10 -12.15 -12.37 4.37
N ILE A 11 -10.93 -12.79 4.68
CA ILE A 11 -10.55 -13.41 5.94
C ILE A 11 -9.39 -12.58 6.51
N VAL A 12 -9.50 -12.24 7.79
CA VAL A 12 -8.46 -11.54 8.56
C VAL A 12 -8.15 -12.39 9.78
N ASP A 13 -6.87 -12.64 10.06
CA ASP A 13 -6.39 -13.36 11.26
C ASP A 13 -7.08 -14.70 11.55
N ARG A 14 -7.40 -15.47 10.50
CA ARG A 14 -8.14 -16.75 10.60
C ARG A 14 -9.52 -16.63 11.27
N SER A 15 -10.09 -15.42 11.30
CA SER A 15 -11.45 -15.16 11.77
C SER A 15 -12.49 -15.65 10.77
N TYR A 16 -13.76 -15.43 11.10
CA TYR A 16 -14.90 -15.76 10.24
C TYR A 16 -14.81 -15.03 8.89
N THR A 17 -15.04 -15.77 7.80
CA THR A 17 -15.10 -15.23 6.46
C THR A 17 -16.20 -14.18 6.35
N ARG A 18 -15.84 -12.98 5.93
CA ARG A 18 -16.78 -11.94 5.53
C ARG A 18 -17.00 -12.02 4.04
N PHE A 19 -18.26 -11.97 3.62
CA PHE A 19 -18.62 -12.07 2.20
C PHE A 19 -19.43 -10.86 1.74
N ILE A 20 -19.17 -10.44 0.52
CA ILE A 20 -19.89 -9.37 -0.19
C ILE A 20 -20.26 -9.92 -1.57
N ASN A 21 -21.48 -9.64 -2.03
CA ASN A 21 -21.92 -9.95 -3.38
C ASN A 21 -21.95 -8.67 -4.22
N ASN A 22 -21.26 -8.67 -5.36
CA ASN A 22 -21.30 -7.60 -6.34
C ASN A 22 -22.61 -7.68 -7.13
N ARG A 23 -23.42 -6.63 -7.02
CA ARG A 23 -24.73 -6.52 -7.68
C ARG A 23 -24.65 -5.91 -9.10
N GLY A 24 -23.46 -5.62 -9.59
CA GLY A 24 -23.25 -5.11 -10.94
C GLY A 24 -23.55 -6.16 -12.02
N ILE A 25 -23.78 -5.69 -13.25
CA ILE A 25 -24.11 -6.54 -14.40
C ILE A 25 -22.97 -7.48 -14.84
N ARG A 26 -21.72 -7.17 -14.48
CA ARG A 26 -20.54 -7.97 -14.85
C ARG A 26 -20.29 -9.03 -13.79
N THR A 27 -20.18 -10.29 -14.22
CA THR A 27 -19.86 -11.41 -13.34
C THR A 27 -18.39 -11.45 -12.94
N TYR A 28 -17.50 -11.01 -13.81
CA TYR A 28 -16.05 -11.00 -13.60
C TYR A 28 -15.46 -9.62 -13.89
N MET A 29 -14.34 -9.30 -13.24
CA MET A 29 -13.54 -8.12 -13.56
C MET A 29 -12.75 -8.37 -14.84
N ASN A 30 -12.81 -7.45 -15.81
CA ASN A 30 -11.99 -7.54 -17.01
C ASN A 30 -10.58 -7.03 -16.69
N THR A 31 -9.60 -7.92 -16.62
CA THR A 31 -8.20 -7.56 -16.34
C THR A 31 -7.45 -7.04 -17.57
N SER A 32 -7.96 -7.29 -18.79
CA SER A 32 -7.32 -6.81 -20.04
C SER A 32 -7.42 -5.29 -20.23
N GLU A 33 -8.36 -4.65 -19.54
CA GLU A 33 -8.56 -3.19 -19.55
C GLU A 33 -7.88 -2.49 -18.34
N MET A 34 -7.17 -3.24 -17.49
CA MET A 34 -6.52 -2.66 -16.31
C MET A 34 -5.12 -2.13 -16.66
N ASP A 35 -4.87 -0.85 -16.39
CA ASP A 35 -3.55 -0.22 -16.57
C ASP A 35 -2.47 -0.75 -15.61
N GLY A 36 -2.86 -1.53 -14.60
CA GLY A 36 -1.96 -2.16 -13.64
C GLY A 36 -2.62 -2.44 -12.30
N LEU A 37 -1.96 -3.26 -11.49
CA LEU A 37 -2.35 -3.51 -10.10
C LEU A 37 -1.38 -2.78 -9.16
N TYR A 38 -1.91 -1.83 -8.40
CA TYR A 38 -1.14 -1.05 -7.44
C TYR A 38 -1.31 -1.61 -6.03
N ILE A 39 -0.18 -1.79 -5.34
CA ILE A 39 -0.14 -2.36 -3.99
C ILE A 39 0.49 -1.34 -3.06
N SER A 40 -0.10 -1.16 -1.88
CA SER A 40 0.40 -0.28 -0.81
C SER A 40 0.45 1.22 -1.12
N GLY A 41 0.02 1.67 -2.30
CA GLY A 41 -0.06 3.09 -2.64
C GLY A 41 -0.50 3.31 -4.07
N LEU A 42 -0.73 4.57 -4.43
CA LEU A 42 -1.08 5.01 -5.78
C LEU A 42 -0.20 6.22 -6.18
N PRO A 43 0.14 6.37 -7.48
CA PRO A 43 0.71 7.61 -8.02
C PRO A 43 -0.13 8.83 -7.65
N LYS A 44 0.50 9.98 -7.42
CA LYS A 44 -0.16 11.20 -6.91
C LYS A 44 -1.34 11.61 -7.77
N GLU A 45 -1.19 11.50 -9.09
CA GLU A 45 -2.18 11.85 -10.10
C GLU A 45 -3.41 10.94 -10.02
N LEU A 46 -3.19 9.63 -9.81
CA LEU A 46 -4.27 8.65 -9.66
C LEU A 46 -4.96 8.76 -8.29
N THR A 47 -4.19 9.04 -7.24
CA THR A 47 -4.71 9.19 -5.87
C THR A 47 -5.74 10.32 -5.78
N ALA A 48 -5.44 11.49 -6.35
CA ALA A 48 -6.35 12.63 -6.33
C ALA A 48 -7.71 12.28 -6.96
N ARG A 49 -7.70 11.62 -8.13
CA ARG A 49 -8.90 11.17 -8.82
C ARG A 49 -9.65 10.07 -8.04
N ALA A 50 -8.92 9.10 -7.48
CA ALA A 50 -9.51 7.99 -6.73
C ALA A 50 -10.22 8.47 -5.45
N VAL A 51 -9.67 9.47 -4.76
CA VAL A 51 -10.32 10.10 -3.59
C VAL A 51 -11.57 10.86 -4.03
N GLN A 52 -11.49 11.68 -5.09
CA GLN A 52 -12.63 12.44 -5.61
C GLN A 52 -13.80 11.52 -6.04
N LEU A 53 -13.49 10.34 -6.59
CA LEU A 53 -14.46 9.33 -6.98
C LEU A 53 -14.85 8.38 -5.84
N TRP A 54 -14.39 8.61 -4.62
CA TRP A 54 -14.67 7.79 -3.44
C TRP A 54 -14.25 6.32 -3.57
N HIS A 55 -13.30 6.01 -4.45
CA HIS A 55 -12.73 4.66 -4.59
C HIS A 55 -11.83 4.30 -3.40
N ILE A 56 -11.20 5.31 -2.81
CA ILE A 56 -10.37 5.19 -1.59
C ILE A 56 -10.74 6.29 -0.60
N ARG A 57 -10.55 6.01 0.69
CA ARG A 57 -10.84 6.96 1.78
C ARG A 57 -9.66 7.88 2.08
N GLU A 58 -8.46 7.31 2.11
CA GLU A 58 -7.24 8.00 2.48
C GLU A 58 -6.30 8.10 1.27
N ALA A 59 -5.73 9.29 1.07
CA ALA A 59 -4.74 9.54 0.02
C ALA A 59 -3.32 9.05 0.40
N THR A 60 -3.14 8.66 1.66
CA THR A 60 -1.83 8.25 2.18
C THR A 60 -1.51 6.82 1.76
N SER A 61 -0.25 6.60 1.37
CA SER A 61 0.24 5.26 1.06
C SER A 61 0.48 4.46 2.35
N PHE A 62 0.35 3.14 2.24
CA PHE A 62 0.65 2.22 3.34
C PHE A 62 2.11 2.30 3.74
N LYS A 63 2.36 2.42 5.05
CA LYS A 63 3.69 2.37 5.65
C LYS A 63 3.76 1.18 6.59
N GLY A 64 4.62 0.23 6.27
CA GLY A 64 4.80 -0.97 7.07
C GLY A 64 5.43 -2.10 6.27
N CYS A 65 5.25 -3.32 6.76
CA CYS A 65 5.79 -4.51 6.13
C CYS A 65 4.69 -5.35 5.50
N MET A 66 5.02 -5.98 4.38
CA MET A 66 4.20 -7.00 3.74
C MET A 66 5.06 -8.24 3.48
N HIS A 67 4.49 -9.41 3.71
CA HIS A 67 5.11 -10.68 3.41
C HIS A 67 4.06 -11.64 2.88
N ALA A 68 4.49 -12.64 2.10
CA ALA A 68 3.63 -13.69 1.56
C ALA A 68 2.44 -13.12 0.75
N LEU A 69 2.74 -12.24 -0.20
CA LEU A 69 1.75 -11.73 -1.15
C LEU A 69 1.56 -12.74 -2.29
N TYR A 70 0.32 -13.18 -2.47
CA TYR A 70 -0.09 -14.05 -3.57
C TYR A 70 -1.19 -13.36 -4.38
N ILE A 71 -1.08 -13.45 -5.71
CA ILE A 71 -2.11 -13.00 -6.65
C ILE A 71 -2.43 -14.18 -7.56
N ASN A 72 -3.69 -14.60 -7.58
CA ASN A 72 -4.14 -15.78 -8.34
C ASN A 72 -3.23 -17.00 -8.11
N ASP A 73 -2.94 -17.28 -6.83
CA ASP A 73 -2.08 -18.38 -6.36
C ASP A 73 -0.59 -18.28 -6.71
N GLU A 74 -0.16 -17.23 -7.41
CA GLU A 74 1.25 -16.97 -7.72
C GLU A 74 1.90 -16.06 -6.67
N SER A 75 3.09 -16.42 -6.21
CA SER A 75 3.86 -15.60 -5.26
C SER A 75 4.51 -14.42 -5.98
N ILE A 76 4.29 -13.22 -5.44
CA ILE A 76 4.82 -12.01 -6.07
C ILE A 76 6.25 -11.76 -5.62
N ASN A 77 7.16 -11.77 -6.60
CA ASN A 77 8.53 -11.29 -6.39
C ASN A 77 8.60 -9.78 -6.62
N PHE A 78 8.64 -9.01 -5.54
CA PHE A 78 8.78 -7.55 -5.61
C PHE A 78 10.04 -7.08 -6.33
N ALA A 79 11.07 -7.91 -6.54
CA ALA A 79 12.23 -7.53 -7.35
C ALA A 79 11.90 -7.36 -8.84
N ASN A 80 10.85 -8.02 -9.33
CA ASN A 80 10.48 -8.13 -10.74
C ASN A 80 9.19 -7.37 -11.10
N VAL A 81 8.81 -6.35 -10.31
CA VAL A 81 7.64 -5.50 -10.61
C VAL A 81 8.06 -4.27 -11.40
N ASP A 82 7.14 -3.77 -12.23
CA ASP A 82 7.39 -2.64 -13.15
C ASP A 82 7.81 -1.36 -12.43
N TYR A 83 7.25 -1.11 -11.24
CA TYR A 83 7.54 0.09 -10.47
C TYR A 83 7.62 -0.20 -8.97
N ARG A 84 8.69 0.30 -8.35
CA ARG A 84 8.91 0.25 -6.90
C ARG A 84 9.20 1.64 -6.38
N HIS A 85 8.48 2.05 -5.33
CA HIS A 85 8.75 3.32 -4.65
C HIS A 85 9.05 3.08 -3.18
N LYS A 86 10.31 3.32 -2.77
CA LYS A 86 10.76 3.25 -1.37
C LYS A 86 10.45 1.90 -0.68
N ILE A 87 10.56 0.81 -1.43
CA ILE A 87 10.46 -0.56 -0.91
C ILE A 87 11.86 -1.05 -0.58
N LEU A 88 12.05 -1.52 0.65
CA LEU A 88 13.29 -2.14 1.10
C LEU A 88 13.08 -3.64 1.33
N PRO A 89 14.08 -4.48 1.07
CA PRO A 89 14.00 -5.90 1.40
C PRO A 89 14.00 -6.10 2.92
N GLY A 90 13.17 -7.04 3.38
CA GLY A 90 13.03 -7.37 4.80
C GLY A 90 12.02 -6.50 5.55
N CYS A 91 11.82 -6.82 6.83
CA CYS A 91 10.96 -6.06 7.73
C CYS A 91 11.73 -5.77 9.01
N VAL A 92 12.34 -4.59 9.09
CA VAL A 92 13.13 -4.21 10.26
C VAL A 92 12.32 -3.24 11.10
N LYS A 93 11.94 -3.65 12.31
CA LYS A 93 11.42 -2.72 13.32
C LYS A 93 12.62 -1.99 13.94
N ASN A 94 12.75 -0.70 13.68
CA ASN A 94 13.62 0.25 14.40
C ASN A 94 15.12 -0.11 14.58
N SER A 95 15.67 -1.07 13.82
CA SER A 95 17.07 -1.51 14.02
C SER A 95 18.03 -1.06 12.92
N LEU A 96 17.54 -0.43 11.85
CA LEU A 96 18.41 0.26 10.90
C LEU A 96 18.61 1.68 11.42
N ASN A 97 19.80 1.96 11.94
CA ASN A 97 20.20 3.29 12.40
C ASN A 97 19.88 4.36 11.33
N GLU A 98 19.97 3.98 10.05
CA GLU A 98 19.67 4.76 8.84
C GLU A 98 18.21 5.23 8.69
N LEU A 99 17.21 4.52 9.24
CA LEU A 99 15.79 4.92 9.19
C LEU A 99 15.32 5.62 10.46
N SER A 100 16.26 6.07 11.29
CA SER A 100 15.99 6.79 12.52
C SER A 100 16.41 8.27 12.42
N CYS A 101 15.88 9.08 13.33
CA CYS A 101 16.36 10.45 13.53
C CYS A 101 17.79 10.54 14.09
N ALA A 102 18.40 9.43 14.50
CA ALA A 102 19.78 9.44 14.99
C ALA A 102 20.79 9.53 13.84
N ALA A 103 20.50 8.94 12.68
CA ALA A 103 21.37 9.00 11.50
C ALA A 103 20.92 10.05 10.46
N THR A 104 19.78 10.69 10.66
CA THR A 104 19.20 11.65 9.69
C THR A 104 19.10 13.05 10.28
N THR A 105 19.65 14.03 9.56
CA THR A 105 19.48 15.45 9.87
C THR A 105 18.51 16.10 8.88
N CYS A 106 17.39 16.63 9.38
CA CYS A 106 16.49 17.48 8.60
C CYS A 106 17.11 18.88 8.50
N GLN A 107 17.33 19.39 7.28
CA GLN A 107 18.01 20.67 7.09
C GLN A 107 17.26 21.86 7.74
N HIS A 108 15.97 21.99 7.44
CA HIS A 108 15.13 23.09 7.91
C HIS A 108 13.87 22.58 8.62
N GLY A 109 14.05 21.73 9.62
CA GLY A 109 12.91 21.15 10.32
C GLY A 109 13.29 20.23 11.47
N ARG A 110 12.26 19.67 12.10
CA ARG A 110 12.41 18.68 13.16
C ARG A 110 12.21 17.27 12.60
N CYS A 111 13.11 16.37 12.96
CA CYS A 111 12.94 14.95 12.70
C CYS A 111 12.00 14.32 13.74
N GLU A 112 11.00 13.57 13.30
CA GLU A 112 10.09 12.81 14.14
C GLU A 112 9.95 11.36 13.63
N LEU A 113 9.78 10.40 14.54
CA LEU A 113 9.55 9.00 14.17
C LEU A 113 8.06 8.75 13.90
N ASP A 114 7.77 8.03 12.81
CA ASP A 114 6.41 7.66 12.37
C ASP A 114 6.19 6.14 12.51
N GLY A 115 6.73 5.55 13.58
CA GLY A 115 6.61 4.12 13.91
C GLY A 115 7.50 3.17 13.10
N PHE A 116 7.67 3.40 11.79
CA PHE A 116 8.50 2.57 10.89
C PHE A 116 9.70 3.31 10.29
N THR A 117 9.65 4.64 10.26
CA THR A 117 10.67 5.50 9.63
C THR A 117 10.68 6.86 10.32
N TYR A 118 11.46 7.80 9.81
CA TYR A 118 11.45 9.20 10.22
C TYR A 118 10.69 10.08 9.22
N ILE A 119 10.19 11.21 9.69
CA ILE A 119 9.60 12.30 8.91
C ILE A 119 10.31 13.59 9.31
N CYS A 120 10.64 14.41 8.31
CA CYS A 120 11.07 15.79 8.55
C CYS A 120 9.84 16.70 8.51
N LYS A 121 9.51 17.31 9.65
CA LYS A 121 8.54 18.41 9.73
C LYS A 121 9.28 19.73 9.52
N CYS A 122 9.12 20.30 8.33
CA CYS A 122 9.73 21.58 7.98
C CYS A 122 9.20 22.71 8.88
N PHE A 123 10.07 23.68 9.17
CA PHE A 123 9.64 24.93 9.76
C PHE A 123 8.89 25.79 8.73
N ASP A 124 8.08 26.73 9.20
CA ASP A 124 7.35 27.63 8.31
C ASP A 124 8.31 28.37 7.37
N GLY A 125 8.00 28.32 6.06
CA GLY A 125 8.83 28.93 5.01
C GLY A 125 9.82 28.00 4.32
N PHE A 126 9.82 26.69 4.60
CA PHE A 126 10.66 25.66 3.95
C PHE A 126 9.88 24.45 3.45
#